data_AF-A0A7S3E2U6-F1
#
_entry.id   AF-A0A7S3E2U6-F1
#
_cell.length_a   1.000
_cell.length_b   1.000
_cell.length_c   1.000
_cell.angle_alpha   90.00
_cell.angle_beta   90.00
_cell.angle_gamma   90.00
#
_symmetry.space_group_name_H-M   'P 1'
#
loop_
_entity.id
_entity.type
_entity.pdbx_description
1 polymer ?
#
loop_
_entity_poly.entity_id
_entity_poly.type
_entity_poly.pdbx_seq_one_letter_code
_entity_poly.pdbx_strand_id
1 'polypeptide(L)'
;VLGEGSFGQVKRAVALSSGDFFAVKTVAKSRPTWTGGMDGGMREATTSTYLMKIQNEVNFLARLSDVETVVRLKKAYEDDSHVHLVMDLCCGGSLYDRMERLEEEEAAQGERGAFAAHFTEERVRRVMACV
;
A
#
# COMPACT_ATOMS: atom_id res chain seq x y z
N VAL A 1 -8.84 11.98 -1.91
CA VAL A 1 -7.58 11.20 -1.96
C VAL A 1 -7.69 10.14 -0.89
N LEU A 2 -7.35 8.88 -1.19
CA LEU A 2 -7.43 7.76 -0.25
C LEU A 2 -6.13 7.55 0.53
N GLY A 3 -5.00 7.94 -0.06
CA GLY A 3 -3.69 7.91 0.60
C GLY A 3 -2.63 8.60 -0.24
N GLU A 4 -1.58 9.08 0.44
CA GLU A 4 -0.39 9.66 -0.15
C GLU A 4 0.83 8.94 0.39
N GLY A 5 1.75 8.54 -0.48
CA GLY A 5 2.98 7.87 -0.09
C GLY A 5 4.16 8.41 -0.88
N SER A 6 5.36 7.95 -0.52
CA SER A 6 6.65 8.42 -1.09
C SER A 6 6.77 8.25 -2.61
N PHE A 7 5.90 7.45 -3.22
CA PHE A 7 5.94 7.08 -4.64
C PHE A 7 4.72 7.57 -5.43
N GLY A 8 3.79 8.30 -4.80
CA GLY A 8 2.63 8.88 -5.48
C GLY A 8 1.35 8.88 -4.66
N GLN A 9 0.21 8.94 -5.36
CA GLN A 9 -1.10 9.17 -4.76
C GLN A 9 -2.08 8.03 -5.09
N VAL A 10 -2.90 7.65 -4.11
CA VAL A 10 -4.02 6.72 -4.28
C VAL A 10 -5.33 7.50 -4.28
N LYS A 11 -6.13 7.32 -5.31
CA LYS A 11 -7.45 7.94 -5.47
C LYS A 11 -8.53 6.87 -5.65
N ARG A 12 -9.75 7.17 -5.19
CA ARG A 12 -10.93 6.37 -5.53
C ARG A 12 -11.31 6.63 -6.98
N ALA A 13 -11.62 5.57 -7.72
CA ALA A 13 -12.17 5.64 -9.06
C ALA A 13 -13.49 4.86 -9.15
N VAL A 14 -14.25 5.15 -10.20
CA VAL A 14 -15.49 4.45 -10.54
C VAL A 14 -15.34 3.91 -11.95
N ALA A 15 -15.58 2.61 -12.15
CA ALA A 15 -15.66 2.07 -13.50
C ALA A 15 -16.95 2.57 -14.16
N LEU A 16 -16.82 3.33 -15.26
CA LEU A 16 -17.98 3.90 -15.96
C LEU A 16 -18.93 2.84 -16.52
N SER A 17 -18.41 1.66 -16.86
CA SER A 17 -19.20 0.57 -17.44
C SER A 17 -20.09 -0.14 -16.43
N SER A 18 -19.66 -0.26 -15.16
CA SER A 18 -20.37 -1.06 -14.15
C SER A 18 -20.82 -0.26 -12.93
N GLY A 19 -20.22 0.90 -12.66
CA GLY A 19 -20.43 1.67 -11.44
C GLY A 19 -19.59 1.20 -10.25
N ASP A 20 -18.76 0.16 -10.42
CA ASP A 20 -17.95 -0.40 -9.34
C ASP A 20 -16.84 0.56 -8.88
N PHE A 21 -16.52 0.52 -7.59
CA PHE A 21 -15.48 1.35 -6.99
C PHE A 21 -14.12 0.64 -6.97
N PHE A 22 -13.07 1.40 -7.25
CA PHE A 22 -11.68 0.93 -7.26
C PHE A 22 -10.75 1.92 -6.57
N ALA A 23 -9.57 1.44 -6.17
CA ALA A 23 -8.45 2.27 -5.80
C ALA A 23 -7.46 2.37 -6.98
N VAL A 24 -7.02 3.59 -7.30
CA VAL A 24 -6.04 3.85 -8.35
C VAL A 24 -4.79 4.46 -7.73
N LYS A 25 -3.71 3.68 -7.69
CA LYS A 25 -2.38 4.16 -7.30
C LYS A 25 -1.67 4.71 -8.53
N THR A 26 -1.30 5.98 -8.51
CA THR A 26 -0.55 6.63 -9.58
C THR A 26 0.89 6.81 -9.13
N VAL A 27 1.83 6.30 -9.93
CA VAL A 27 3.28 6.33 -9.67
C VAL A 27 3.96 7.06 -10.82
N ALA A 28 4.74 8.10 -10.50
CA ALA A 28 5.51 8.82 -11.50
C ALA A 28 6.66 7.96 -12.03
N LYS A 29 7.00 8.08 -13.31
CA LYS A 29 8.18 7.43 -13.92
C LYS A 29 9.47 8.21 -13.66
N SER A 30 9.35 9.53 -13.49
CA SER A 30 10.47 10.40 -13.12
C SER A 30 10.66 10.42 -11.60
N ARG A 31 11.90 10.27 -11.16
CA ARG A 31 12.28 10.24 -9.74
C ARG A 31 11.97 11.54 -9.00
N PRO A 32 11.60 11.47 -7.71
CA PRO A 32 12.01 12.48 -6.74
C PRO A 32 13.54 12.38 -6.57
N THR A 33 14.25 13.50 -6.49
CA THR A 33 15.70 13.60 -6.22
C THR A 33 16.16 12.91 -4.93
N TRP A 34 15.25 12.35 -4.15
CA TRP A 34 15.48 11.68 -2.88
C TRP A 34 15.13 10.18 -2.96
N THR A 35 16.15 9.32 -3.01
CA THR A 35 16.01 7.90 -2.66
C THR A 35 16.96 7.58 -1.50
N GLY A 36 16.68 8.16 -0.34
CA GLY A 36 17.34 7.81 0.92
C GLY A 36 16.88 6.43 1.39
N GLY A 37 17.82 5.56 1.76
CA GLY A 37 17.49 4.36 2.54
C GLY A 37 16.99 4.73 3.94
N MET A 38 16.43 3.76 4.67
CA MET A 38 16.09 3.92 6.10
C MET A 38 17.31 4.26 6.98
N ASP A 39 18.53 4.14 6.44
CA ASP A 39 19.82 4.50 7.03
C ASP A 39 20.21 5.98 6.82
N GLY A 40 19.36 6.78 6.14
CA GLY A 40 19.69 8.17 5.80
C GLY A 40 20.75 8.30 4.69
N GLY A 41 21.17 7.19 4.07
CA GLY A 41 22.15 7.20 3.00
C GLY A 41 21.52 7.67 1.69
N MET A 42 21.99 8.80 1.16
CA MET A 42 21.61 9.26 -0.17
C MET A 42 22.23 8.34 -1.22
N ARG A 43 21.43 7.40 -1.76
CA ARG A 43 21.86 6.52 -2.84
C ARG A 43 21.30 7.06 -4.14
N GLU A 44 22.17 7.45 -5.07
CA GLU A 44 21.79 7.85 -6.42
C GLU A 44 21.31 6.62 -7.19
N ALA A 45 20.04 6.29 -7.04
CA ALA A 45 19.57 5.00 -7.52
C ALA A 45 19.32 4.90 -9.04
N THR A 46 19.82 5.72 -9.98
CA THR A 46 19.52 5.67 -11.45
C THR A 46 18.04 5.57 -11.90
N THR A 47 17.65 6.26 -12.98
CA THR A 47 16.29 6.17 -13.54
C THR A 47 15.91 4.72 -13.88
N SER A 48 16.85 3.92 -14.39
CA SER A 48 16.61 2.52 -14.74
C SER A 48 16.21 1.66 -13.53
N THR A 49 16.89 1.78 -12.39
CA THR A 49 16.56 0.98 -11.20
C THR A 49 15.20 1.38 -10.61
N TYR A 50 14.81 2.65 -10.72
CA TYR A 50 13.50 3.10 -10.25
C TYR A 50 12.37 2.51 -11.09
N LEU A 51 12.50 2.55 -12.42
CA LEU A 51 11.55 1.92 -13.33
C LEU A 51 11.45 0.40 -13.09
N MET A 52 12.58 -0.27 -12.80
CA MET A 52 12.55 -1.68 -12.40
C MET A 52 11.74 -1.92 -11.12
N LYS A 53 11.75 -1.01 -10.14
CA LYS A 53 10.90 -1.14 -8.94
C LYS A 53 9.41 -1.06 -9.29
N ILE A 54 9.04 -0.14 -10.17
CA ILE A 54 7.65 -0.02 -10.64
C ILE A 54 7.23 -1.30 -11.37
N GLN A 55 8.08 -1.81 -12.26
CA GLN A 55 7.81 -3.05 -12.99
C GLN A 55 7.70 -4.26 -12.05
N ASN A 56 8.57 -4.34 -11.04
CA ASN A 56 8.50 -5.40 -10.03
C ASN A 56 7.20 -5.32 -9.22
N GLU A 57 6.74 -4.12 -8.87
CA GLU A 57 5.47 -3.94 -8.16
C GLU A 57 4.29 -4.50 -8.97
N VAL A 58 4.22 -4.16 -10.27
CA VAL A 58 3.19 -4.68 -11.17
C VAL A 58 3.26 -6.21 -11.26
N ASN A 59 4.45 -6.76 -11.50
CA ASN A 59 4.66 -8.20 -11.66
C ASN A 59 4.32 -8.97 -10.39
N PHE A 60 4.67 -8.43 -9.22
CA PHE A 60 4.40 -9.06 -7.95
C PHE A 60 2.89 -9.09 -7.66
N LEU A 61 2.19 -7.97 -7.82
CA LEU A 61 0.74 -7.91 -7.62
C LEU A 61 -0.03 -8.77 -8.62
N ALA A 62 0.42 -8.86 -9.88
CA ALA A 62 -0.20 -9.72 -10.87
C ALA A 62 -0.13 -11.21 -10.48
N ARG A 63 0.99 -11.65 -9.90
CA ARG A 63 1.19 -13.03 -9.42
C ARG A 63 0.37 -13.39 -8.19
N LEU A 64 -0.09 -12.40 -7.43
CA LEU A 64 -0.90 -12.59 -6.22
C LEU A 64 -2.40 -12.37 -6.46
N SER A 65 -2.84 -12.35 -7.73
CA SER A 65 -4.21 -12.02 -8.10
C SER A 65 -5.27 -13.03 -7.60
N ASP A 66 -4.84 -14.22 -7.20
CA ASP A 66 -5.65 -15.31 -6.65
C ASP A 66 -5.64 -15.39 -5.11
N VAL A 67 -4.81 -14.59 -4.44
CA VAL A 67 -4.71 -14.58 -2.97
C VAL A 67 -5.77 -13.65 -2.38
N GLU A 68 -6.77 -14.22 -1.70
CA GLU A 68 -7.93 -13.47 -1.18
C GLU A 68 -7.58 -12.37 -0.16
N THR A 69 -6.51 -12.57 0.62
CA THR A 69 -6.05 -11.62 1.65
C THR A 69 -5.14 -10.53 1.12
N VAL A 70 -4.85 -10.51 -0.19
CA VAL A 70 -3.99 -9.52 -0.84
C VAL A 70 -4.82 -8.69 -1.80
N VAL A 71 -4.57 -7.38 -1.83
CA VAL A 71 -5.25 -6.49 -2.77
C VAL A 71 -4.98 -6.94 -4.21
N ARG A 72 -6.05 -7.17 -4.98
CA ARG A 72 -5.92 -7.66 -6.35
C ARG A 72 -5.71 -6.51 -7.31
N LEU A 73 -4.68 -6.64 -8.15
CA LEU A 73 -4.49 -5.78 -9.32
C LEU A 73 -5.48 -6.19 -10.41
N LYS A 74 -6.38 -5.28 -10.80
CA LYS A 74 -7.32 -5.50 -11.90
C LYS A 74 -6.70 -5.16 -13.24
N LYS A 75 -5.96 -4.04 -13.30
CA LYS A 75 -5.35 -3.53 -14.52
C LYS A 75 -4.24 -2.55 -14.22
N ALA A 76 -3.27 -2.47 -15.12
CA ALA A 76 -2.25 -1.43 -15.14
C ALA A 76 -2.40 -0.61 -16.43
N TYR A 77 -2.25 0.70 -16.30
CA TYR A 77 -2.22 1.66 -17.41
C TYR A 77 -0.94 2.47 -17.34
N GLU A 78 -0.40 2.85 -18.49
CA GLU A 78 0.83 3.60 -18.60
C GLU A 78 0.63 4.77 -19.56
N ASP A 79 0.97 5.98 -19.12
CA ASP A 79 1.10 7.17 -19.97
C ASP A 79 2.56 7.60 -20.04
N ASP A 80 2.91 8.70 -20.71
CA ASP A 80 4.31 9.13 -20.90
C ASP A 80 5.08 9.33 -19.58
N SER A 81 4.39 9.71 -18.52
CA SER A 81 4.94 10.22 -17.27
C SER A 81 4.59 9.39 -16.04
N HIS A 82 3.54 8.57 -16.09
CA HIS A 82 3.00 7.83 -14.96
C HIS A 82 2.61 6.39 -15.32
N VAL A 83 2.54 5.58 -14.27
CA VAL A 83 1.90 4.26 -14.26
C VAL A 83 0.74 4.30 -13.26
N HIS A 84 -0.43 3.83 -13.68
CA HIS A 84 -1.65 3.77 -12.88
C HIS A 84 -2.05 2.32 -12.62
N LEU A 85 -2.10 1.93 -11.35
CA LEU A 85 -2.49 0.60 -10.91
C LEU A 85 -3.94 0.65 -10.41
N VAL A 86 -4.84 -0.04 -11.11
CA VAL A 86 -6.24 -0.19 -10.72
C VAL A 86 -6.38 -1.43 -9.87
N MET A 87 -6.84 -1.26 -8.65
CA MET A 87 -6.88 -2.29 -7.61
C MET A 87 -8.25 -2.33 -6.95
N ASP A 88 -8.56 -3.44 -6.30
CA ASP A 88 -9.73 -3.53 -5.40
C ASP A 88 -9.70 -2.37 -4.38
N LEU A 89 -10.87 -1.78 -4.13
CA LEU A 89 -11.03 -0.78 -3.07
C LEU A 89 -11.21 -1.49 -1.73
N CYS A 90 -10.18 -1.44 -0.88
CA CYS A 90 -10.27 -1.94 0.49
C CYS A 90 -11.11 -1.00 1.37
N CYS A 91 -11.92 -1.57 2.25
CA CYS A 91 -12.74 -0.83 3.21
C CYS A 91 -12.13 -0.97 4.62
N GLY A 92 -12.70 -0.32 5.64
CA GLY A 92 -12.29 -0.54 7.03
C GLY A 92 -11.20 0.37 7.60
N GLY A 93 -10.68 1.32 6.80
CA GLY A 93 -9.68 2.30 7.26
C GLY A 93 -8.24 1.80 7.13
N SER A 94 -7.29 2.53 7.71
CA SER A 94 -5.88 2.15 7.64
C SER A 94 -5.52 1.14 8.74
N LEU A 95 -4.51 0.30 8.50
CA LEU A 95 -3.95 -0.55 9.55
C LEU A 95 -3.46 0.27 10.74
N TYR A 96 -2.94 1.48 10.47
CA TYR A 96 -2.47 2.40 11.49
C TYR A 96 -3.60 2.87 12.41
N ASP A 97 -4.76 3.24 11.85
CA ASP A 97 -5.96 3.61 12.64
C ASP A 97 -6.37 2.46 13.57
N ARG A 98 -6.20 1.22 13.09
CA ARG A 98 -6.51 0.03 13.88
C ARG A 98 -5.46 -0.26 14.95
N MET A 99 -4.19 0.06 14.69
CA MET A 99 -3.12 -0.04 15.68
C MET A 99 -3.34 0.99 16.80
N GLU A 100 -3.62 2.26 16.48
CA GLU A 100 -3.90 3.30 17.48
C GLU A 100 -5.09 2.92 18.38
N ARG A 101 -6.19 2.43 17.81
CA ARG A 101 -7.35 1.99 18.61
C ARG A 101 -7.02 0.85 19.57
N LEU A 102 -6.21 -0.11 19.13
CA LEU A 102 -5.79 -1.22 19.98
C LEU A 102 -4.88 -0.72 21.11
N GLU A 103 -4.00 0.25 20.85
CA GLU A 103 -3.18 0.87 21.89
C GLU A 103 -4.05 1.60 22.93
N GLU A 104 -5.09 2.32 22.50
CA GLU A 104 -6.04 2.99 23.39
C GLU A 104 -6.83 1.99 24.27
N GLU A 105 -7.29 0.88 23.67
CA GLU A 105 -8.00 -0.20 24.38
C GLU A 105 -7.09 -0.93 25.39
N GLU A 106 -5.87 -1.28 25.00
CA GLU A 106 -4.87 -1.92 25.87
C GLU A 106 -4.47 -0.96 27.02
N ALA A 107 -4.33 0.34 26.75
CA ALA A 107 -4.07 1.35 27.77
C ALA A 107 -5.23 1.50 28.76
N ALA A 108 -6.48 1.38 28.31
CA ALA A 108 -7.66 1.37 29.16
C ALA A 108 -7.75 0.10 30.03
N GLN A 109 -7.18 -1.02 29.58
CA GLN A 109 -7.14 -2.30 30.29
C GLN A 109 -5.91 -2.45 31.22
N GLY A 110 -4.96 -1.53 31.18
CA GLY A 110 -3.82 -1.48 32.10
C GLY A 110 -2.62 -2.34 31.69
N GLU A 111 -2.60 -2.90 30.48
CA GLU A 111 -1.51 -3.73 29.96
C GLU A 111 -0.51 -2.89 29.15
N ARG A 112 0.33 -2.10 29.81
CA ARG A 112 1.38 -1.32 29.11
C ARG A 112 2.55 -2.22 28.69
N GLY A 113 2.84 -2.29 27.38
CA GLY A 113 4.10 -2.83 26.84
C GLY A 113 4.01 -4.13 26.03
N ALA A 114 2.80 -4.66 25.77
CA ALA A 114 2.61 -5.91 25.04
C ALA A 114 2.81 -5.77 23.50
N PHE A 115 2.83 -4.55 22.98
CA PHE A 115 2.82 -4.26 21.54
C PHE A 115 4.02 -4.82 20.76
N ALA A 116 5.24 -4.64 21.26
CA ALA A 116 6.45 -5.13 20.59
C ALA A 116 6.60 -6.67 20.66
N ALA A 117 5.94 -7.32 21.61
CA ALA A 117 6.02 -8.77 21.81
C ALA A 117 5.00 -9.58 21.00
N HIS A 118 4.01 -8.93 20.36
CA HIS A 118 2.85 -9.61 19.79
C HIS A 118 2.57 -9.30 18.31
N PHE A 119 3.57 -8.91 17.53
CA PHE A 119 3.49 -8.93 16.06
C PHE A 119 3.57 -10.38 15.52
N THR A 120 2.69 -11.26 16.01
CA THR A 120 2.58 -12.64 15.55
C THR A 120 1.80 -12.69 14.24
N GLU A 121 2.15 -13.62 13.35
CA GLU A 121 1.47 -13.86 12.07
C GLU A 121 -0.06 -13.98 12.23
N GLU A 122 -0.50 -14.53 13.37
CA GLU A 122 -1.90 -14.69 13.73
C GLU A 122 -2.63 -13.37 14.03
N ARG A 123 -1.98 -12.42 14.73
CA ARG A 123 -2.56 -11.07 14.94
C ARG A 123 -2.52 -10.25 13.65
N VAL A 124 -1.46 -10.34 12.85
CA VAL A 124 -1.41 -9.70 11.51
C VAL A 124 -2.53 -10.24 10.61
N ARG A 125 -2.76 -11.56 10.60
CA ARG A 125 -3.91 -12.18 9.92
C ARG A 125 -5.23 -11.65 10.46
N ARG A 126 -5.40 -11.48 11.77
CA ARG A 126 -6.64 -10.99 12.37
C ARG A 126 -6.93 -9.53 12.04
N VAL A 127 -5.88 -8.70 11.94
CA VAL A 127 -6.01 -7.30 11.50
C VAL A 127 -6.30 -7.25 9.99
N MET A 128 -5.60 -8.05 9.17
CA MET A 128 -5.81 -8.13 7.71
C MET A 128 -7.14 -8.78 7.31
N ALA A 129 -7.64 -9.76 8.06
CA ALA A 129 -8.91 -10.45 7.78
C ALA A 129 -10.16 -9.61 8.11
N CYS A 130 -9.96 -8.43 8.71
CA CYS A 130 -11.03 -7.48 9.00
C CYS A 130 -11.01 -6.26 8.04
N VAL A 131 -10.31 -6.35 6.91
CA VAL A 131 -10.22 -5.34 5.84
C VAL A 131 -11.02 -5.79 4.62
#